data_AF-A0A534J4I6-F1
#
_entry.id   AF-A0A534J4I6-F1
#
_cell.length_a   1.000
_cell.length_b   1.000
_cell.length_c   1.000
_cell.angle_alpha   90.00
_cell.angle_beta   90.00
_cell.angle_gamma   90.00
#
_symmetry.space_group_name_H-M   'P 1'
#
loop_
_entity.id
_entity.type
_entity.pdbx_description
1 polymer ?
#
loop_
_entity_poly.entity_id
_entity_poly.type
_entity_poly.pdbx_seq_one_letter_code
_entity_poly.pdbx_strand_id
1 'polypeptide(L)'
;MIVAALLVALGLFIGFPFVSETASAASWNVSVVDALGNVGAYSSIAVDAAGHPHISYEDATSGTLKHAWHDGSVWNIETVRAVGCPEIFTSLALDSAG
;
A
#
# COMPACT_ATOMS: atom_id res chain seq x y z
N MET A 1 27.61 -11.38 49.77
CA MET A 1 26.74 -10.89 48.66
C MET A 1 27.68 -10.36 47.58
N ILE A 2 28.08 -11.30 46.69
CA ILE A 2 28.77 -11.24 45.38
C ILE A 2 29.88 -10.17 45.22
N VAL A 3 31.21 -10.40 45.27
CA VAL A 3 32.18 -11.43 44.78
C VAL A 3 32.51 -11.35 43.27
N ALA A 4 33.75 -10.89 42.97
CA ALA A 4 34.70 -11.27 41.88
C ALA A 4 34.26 -11.22 40.39
N ALA A 5 35.09 -11.27 39.35
CA ALA A 5 36.48 -10.91 39.00
C ALA A 5 36.65 -11.26 37.49
N LEU A 6 37.54 -10.53 36.81
CA LEU A 6 38.30 -10.84 35.57
C LEU A 6 38.00 -12.13 34.76
N LEU A 7 37.64 -11.98 33.47
CA LEU A 7 38.26 -12.70 32.35
C LEU A 7 37.99 -11.97 31.01
N VAL A 8 39.05 -11.48 30.36
CA VAL A 8 39.03 -11.21 28.91
C VAL A 8 39.24 -12.56 28.24
N ALA A 9 38.15 -13.20 27.80
CA ALA A 9 38.24 -14.41 27.00
C ALA A 9 38.49 -14.02 25.53
N LEU A 10 39.71 -14.29 25.05
CA LEU A 10 40.02 -14.40 23.63
C LEU A 10 39.10 -15.46 22.99
N GLY A 11 38.08 -15.03 22.25
CA GLY A 11 37.23 -15.89 21.45
C GLY A 11 36.68 -15.07 20.29
N LEU A 12 36.95 -15.52 19.06
CA LEU A 12 36.65 -14.84 17.81
C LEU A 12 35.28 -14.14 17.84
N PHE A 13 35.26 -12.81 17.69
CA PHE A 13 34.11 -12.13 17.12
C PHE A 13 34.03 -12.53 15.64
N ILE A 14 33.37 -13.66 15.38
CA ILE A 14 32.87 -13.99 14.05
C ILE A 14 31.91 -12.87 13.66
N GLY A 15 32.29 -12.11 12.63
CA GLY A 15 31.61 -10.91 12.20
C GLY A 15 30.14 -11.17 11.92
N PHE A 16 29.29 -10.62 12.78
CA PHE A 16 27.95 -10.21 12.38
C PHE A 16 28.01 -8.69 12.25
N PRO A 17 28.15 -8.12 11.03
CA PRO A 17 27.87 -6.71 10.90
C PRO A 17 26.40 -6.54 11.31
N PHE A 18 26.17 -5.78 12.37
CA PHE A 18 24.85 -5.21 12.60
C PHE A 18 24.62 -4.27 11.43
N VAL A 19 23.93 -4.75 10.40
CA VAL A 19 23.45 -3.89 9.33
C VAL A 19 22.44 -2.98 10.00
N SER A 20 22.85 -1.75 10.33
CA SER A 20 21.90 -0.68 10.60
C SER A 20 21.32 -0.31 9.25
N GLU A 21 20.24 -0.98 8.87
CA GLU A 21 19.36 -0.50 7.82
C GLU A 21 18.77 0.80 8.36
N THR A 22 19.45 1.91 8.07
CA THR A 22 18.76 3.19 8.03
C THR A 22 17.80 3.06 6.86
N ALA A 23 16.59 2.58 7.14
CA ALA A 23 15.47 2.84 6.26
C ALA A 23 15.50 4.36 6.07
N SER A 24 15.90 4.82 4.86
CA SER A 24 15.82 6.23 4.53
C SER A 24 14.42 6.65 4.95
N ALA A 25 14.28 7.66 5.81
CA ALA A 25 12.98 8.07 6.32
C ALA A 25 12.08 8.40 5.12
N ALA A 26 11.29 7.43 4.67
CA ALA A 26 10.46 7.58 3.50
C ALA A 26 9.35 8.54 3.90
N SER A 27 9.34 9.72 3.30
CA SER A 27 8.25 10.66 3.47
C SER A 27 7.02 10.10 2.77
N TRP A 28 5.90 10.00 3.48
CA TRP A 28 4.62 9.65 2.88
C TRP A 28 4.26 10.68 1.80
N ASN A 29 3.99 10.21 0.58
CA ASN A 29 3.38 11.01 -0.47
C ASN A 29 1.86 10.75 -0.47
N VAL A 30 1.06 11.79 -0.38
CA VAL A 30 -0.40 11.71 -0.33
C VAL A 30 -0.97 12.38 -1.58
N SER A 31 -1.85 11.69 -2.29
CA SER A 31 -2.57 12.22 -3.45
C SER A 31 -4.08 11.96 -3.33
N VAL A 32 -4.88 12.85 -3.91
CA VAL A 32 -6.34 12.69 -3.99
C VAL A 32 -6.68 12.00 -5.30
N VAL A 33 -7.36 10.86 -5.22
CA VAL A 33 -7.75 10.03 -6.37
C VAL A 33 -9.05 10.56 -7.00
N ASP A 34 -10.12 10.62 -6.21
CA ASP A 34 -11.43 11.17 -6.57
C ASP A 34 -11.90 12.08 -5.43
N ALA A 35 -12.50 13.22 -5.77
CA ALA A 35 -12.91 14.26 -4.82
C ALA A 35 -14.41 14.57 -4.89
N LEU A 36 -15.16 13.97 -5.82
CA LEU A 36 -16.55 14.33 -6.06
C LEU A 36 -17.50 13.36 -5.37
N GLY A 37 -18.16 13.84 -4.31
CA GLY A 37 -19.16 13.09 -3.55
C GLY A 37 -18.55 12.25 -2.42
N ASN A 38 -19.37 11.35 -1.87
CA ASN A 38 -18.97 10.33 -0.92
C ASN A 38 -18.41 9.10 -1.68
N VAL A 39 -17.09 9.04 -1.78
CA VAL A 39 -16.33 8.04 -2.55
C VAL A 39 -15.27 7.36 -1.69
N GLY A 40 -14.84 6.17 -2.11
CA GLY A 40 -13.71 5.45 -1.48
C GLY A 40 -14.13 4.32 -0.53
N ALA A 41 -15.44 4.08 -0.40
CA ALA A 41 -15.97 3.02 0.45
C ALA A 41 -15.55 1.64 -0.07
N TYR A 42 -15.32 0.70 0.87
CA TYR A 42 -14.90 -0.68 0.60
C TYR A 42 -13.70 -0.82 -0.35
N SER A 43 -12.77 0.12 -0.30
CA SER A 43 -11.67 0.19 -1.24
C SER A 43 -10.72 -1.02 -1.15
N SER A 44 -10.23 -1.43 -2.31
CA SER A 44 -9.21 -2.46 -2.49
C SER A 44 -8.14 -1.93 -3.43
N ILE A 45 -6.87 -2.18 -3.11
CA ILE A 45 -5.72 -1.68 -3.85
C ILE A 45 -4.77 -2.83 -4.25
N ALA A 46 -4.25 -2.74 -5.46
CA ALA A 46 -3.16 -3.58 -5.97
C ALA A 46 -2.16 -2.70 -6.72
N VAL A 47 -0.94 -3.20 -6.92
CA VAL A 47 0.13 -2.48 -7.63
C VAL A 47 0.57 -3.33 -8.80
N ASP A 48 0.61 -2.74 -10.00
CA ASP A 48 1.03 -3.43 -11.21
C ASP A 48 2.55 -3.68 -11.25
N ALA A 49 3.03 -4.37 -12.29
CA ALA A 49 4.45 -4.66 -12.46
C ALA A 49 5.31 -3.41 -12.73
N ALA A 50 4.71 -2.30 -13.16
CA ALA A 50 5.37 -1.02 -13.38
C ALA A 50 5.38 -0.12 -12.12
N GLY A 51 4.75 -0.56 -11.03
CA GLY A 51 4.66 0.19 -9.77
C GLY A 51 3.47 1.14 -9.69
N HIS A 52 2.50 1.02 -10.60
CA HIS A 52 1.30 1.83 -10.62
C HIS A 52 0.21 1.26 -9.73
N PRO A 53 -0.37 2.07 -8.82
CA PRO A 53 -1.51 1.64 -8.02
C PRO A 53 -2.80 1.57 -8.84
N HIS A 54 -3.58 0.51 -8.60
CA HIS A 54 -4.94 0.29 -9.07
C HIS A 54 -5.85 0.15 -7.85
N ILE A 55 -6.95 0.91 -7.83
CA ILE A 55 -7.87 1.00 -6.69
C ILE A 55 -9.30 0.79 -7.19
N SER A 56 -9.98 -0.24 -6.68
CA SER A 56 -11.43 -0.36 -6.82
C SER A 56 -12.12 0.19 -5.58
N TYR A 57 -13.20 0.95 -5.74
CA TYR A 57 -13.93 1.55 -4.62
C TYR A 57 -15.38 1.86 -4.99
N GLU A 58 -16.24 1.92 -3.97
CA GLU A 58 -17.62 2.37 -4.14
C GLU A 58 -17.71 3.91 -4.09
N ASP A 59 -18.45 4.46 -5.05
CA ASP A 59 -19.05 5.78 -4.95
C ASP A 59 -20.45 5.63 -4.37
N ALA A 60 -20.58 5.90 -3.07
CA ALA A 60 -21.82 5.76 -2.33
C ALA A 60 -22.83 6.87 -2.69
N THR A 61 -22.39 7.95 -3.33
CA THR A 61 -23.29 9.02 -3.81
C THR A 61 -24.07 8.56 -5.02
N SER A 62 -23.40 7.85 -5.94
CA SER A 62 -24.03 7.29 -7.14
C SER A 62 -24.42 5.82 -7.00
N GLY A 63 -23.99 5.12 -5.95
CA GLY A 63 -24.18 3.67 -5.80
C GLY A 63 -23.51 2.89 -6.93
N THR A 64 -22.27 3.26 -7.28
CA THR A 64 -21.51 2.66 -8.38
C THR A 64 -20.17 2.11 -7.92
N LEU A 65 -19.67 1.08 -8.62
CA LEU A 65 -18.30 0.61 -8.46
C LEU A 65 -17.41 1.35 -9.44
N LYS A 66 -16.38 2.01 -8.91
CA LYS A 66 -15.35 2.69 -9.68
C LYS A 66 -14.02 1.96 -9.59
N HIS A 67 -13.23 2.07 -10.64
CA HIS A 67 -11.83 1.67 -10.67
C HIS A 67 -11.00 2.88 -11.07
N ALA A 68 -9.98 3.20 -10.26
CA ALA A 68 -8.97 4.18 -10.57
C ALA A 68 -7.60 3.52 -10.73
N TRP A 69 -6.78 4.00 -11.64
CA TRP A 69 -5.38 3.60 -11.77
C TRP A 69 -4.50 4.81 -12.09
N HIS A 70 -3.27 4.78 -11.61
CA HIS A 70 -2.31 5.85 -11.86
C HIS A 70 -1.39 5.49 -13.02
N ASP A 71 -1.37 6.23 -14.13
CA ASP A 71 -0.56 5.86 -15.31
C ASP A 71 0.93 6.26 -15.23
N GLY A 72 1.37 6.72 -14.05
CA GLY A 72 2.69 7.28 -13.83
C GLY A 72 2.70 8.82 -13.84
N SER A 73 1.63 9.45 -14.33
CA SER A 73 1.47 10.91 -14.31
C SER A 73 0.17 11.38 -13.66
N VAL A 74 -0.95 10.70 -13.93
CA VAL A 74 -2.29 11.12 -13.48
C VAL A 74 -3.12 9.93 -13.03
N TRP A 75 -4.14 10.22 -12.22
CA TRP A 75 -5.20 9.27 -11.90
C TRP A 75 -6.23 9.23 -13.03
N ASN A 76 -6.44 8.04 -13.58
CA ASN A 76 -7.53 7.72 -14.49
C ASN A 76 -8.63 7.02 -13.69
N ILE A 77 -9.90 7.28 -14.01
CA ILE A 77 -11.05 6.74 -13.29
C ILE A 77 -12.11 6.29 -14.29
N GLU A 78 -12.66 5.10 -14.05
CA GLU A 78 -13.82 4.60 -14.79
C GLU A 78 -14.90 4.02 -13.86
N THR A 79 -16.12 3.95 -14.37
CA THR A 79 -17.22 3.23 -13.73
C THR A 79 -17.27 1.81 -14.25
N VAL A 80 -16.95 0.85 -13.37
CA VAL A 80 -16.94 -0.59 -13.68
C VAL A 80 -18.35 -1.18 -13.64
N ARG A 81 -19.19 -0.69 -12.72
CA ARG A 81 -20.60 -1.13 -12.59
C ARG A 81 -21.52 0.06 -12.35
N ALA A 82 -22.67 0.04 -13.04
CA ALA A 82 -23.66 1.11 -13.05
C ALA A 82 -24.60 1.15 -11.82
N VAL A 83 -25.29 2.29 -11.74
CA VAL A 83 -26.18 2.83 -10.70
C VAL A 83 -27.23 1.83 -10.22
N GLY A 84 -27.51 1.82 -8.91
CA GLY A 84 -28.70 1.15 -8.35
C GLY A 84 -28.45 -0.22 -7.73
N CYS A 85 -27.19 -0.64 -7.57
CA CYS A 85 -26.84 -1.77 -6.71
C CYS A 85 -26.51 -1.23 -5.31
N PRO A 86 -27.31 -1.50 -4.26
CA PRO A 86 -26.93 -1.12 -2.90
C PRO A 86 -25.70 -1.93 -2.44
N GLU A 87 -24.75 -1.23 -1.82
CA GLU A 87 -23.50 -1.71 -1.20
C GLU A 87 -22.68 -2.71 -2.03
N ILE A 88 -21.59 -2.23 -2.62
CA ILE A 88 -20.67 -3.06 -3.39
C ILE A 88 -19.40 -3.29 -2.59
N PHE A 89 -19.24 -4.50 -2.05
CA PHE A 89 -17.93 -4.96 -1.60
C PHE A 89 -17.07 -5.30 -2.81
N THR A 90 -15.86 -4.74 -2.88
CA THR A 90 -14.94 -4.98 -3.99
C THR A 90 -13.62 -5.56 -3.52
N SER A 91 -13.06 -6.43 -4.36
CA SER A 91 -11.71 -6.92 -4.24
C SER A 91 -11.13 -6.92 -5.65
N LEU A 92 -9.98 -6.28 -5.81
CA LEU A 92 -9.24 -6.27 -7.06
C LEU A 92 -8.01 -7.18 -6.93
N ALA A 93 -7.77 -7.98 -7.97
CA ALA A 93 -6.51 -8.67 -8.19
C ALA A 93 -6.05 -8.38 -9.62
N LEU A 94 -4.77 -8.10 -9.77
CA LEU A 94 -4.13 -7.87 -11.07
C LEU A 94 -3.66 -9.21 -11.64
N ASP A 95 -3.78 -9.36 -12.96
CA ASP A 95 -3.23 -10.53 -13.65
C ASP A 95 -1.76 -10.28 -14.06
N SER A 96 -1.15 -11.21 -14.80
CA SER A 96 0.25 -11.05 -15.21
C SER A 96 0.50 -9.89 -16.19
N ALA A 97 -0.55 -9.37 -16.83
CA ALA A 97 -0.49 -8.23 -17.73
C ALA A 97 -0.78 -6.89 -17.03
N GLY A 98 -1.25 -6.91 -15.78
CA GLY A 98 -1.73 -5.74 -15.03
C GLY A 98 -3.24 -5.74 -14.95
#